data_AF-A0AAW8KUM6-F1
#
_entry.id   AF-A0AAW8KUM6-F1
#
_cell.length_a   1.000
_cell.length_b   1.000
_cell.length_c   1.000
_cell.angle_alpha   90.00
_cell.angle_beta   90.00
_cell.angle_gamma   90.00
#
_symmetry.space_group_name_H-M   'P 1'
#
loop_
_entity.id
_entity.type
_entity.pdbx_description
1 polymer ?
#
loop_
_entity_poly.entity_id
_entity_poly.type
_entity_poly.pdbx_seq_one_letter_code
_entity_poly.pdbx_strand_id
1 'polypeptide(L)' 'TAYLKDIKCSVLAVGGNTDIIVTADAVKPLMDLIGSEDKTFKVVPGGHMGVVSGSQAPTTVWPEVSTWLATRSE' A
#
# COMPACT_ATOMS: atom_id res chain seq x y z
N THR A 1 -24.13 9.13 -0.81
CA THR A 1 -22.74 9.62 -0.88
C THR A 1 -21.84 8.69 -0.13
N ALA A 2 -20.65 8.39 -0.62
CA ALA A 2 -19.64 7.60 0.09
C ALA A 2 -18.53 8.52 0.61
N TYR A 3 -18.03 8.30 1.83
CA TYR A 3 -16.93 9.07 2.41
C TYR A 3 -15.75 8.16 2.76
N LEU A 4 -14.52 8.59 2.46
CA LEU A 4 -13.30 7.82 2.78
C LEU A 4 -13.12 7.58 4.29
N LYS A 5 -13.55 8.53 5.13
CA LYS A 5 -13.52 8.41 6.59
C LYS A 5 -14.36 7.23 7.14
N ASP A 6 -15.28 6.70 6.33
CA ASP A 6 -16.14 5.56 6.68
C ASP A 6 -15.43 4.22 6.43
N ILE A 7 -14.26 4.22 5.78
CA ILE A 7 -13.39 3.03 5.68
C ILE A 7 -12.73 2.80 7.04
N LYS A 8 -13.18 1.75 7.75
CA LYS A 8 -12.70 1.36 9.09
C LYS A 8 -11.90 0.06 9.14
N CYS A 9 -11.86 -0.71 8.05
CA CYS A 9 -11.11 -1.97 7.97
C CYS A 9 -9.59 -1.71 7.92
N SER A 10 -8.80 -2.75 8.16
CA SER A 10 -7.34 -2.69 8.03
C SER A 10 -6.94 -2.36 6.58
N VAL A 11 -6.01 -1.42 6.39
CA VAL A 11 -5.56 -0.98 5.05
C VAL A 11 -4.03 -0.98 4.95
N LEU A 12 -3.51 -1.68 3.94
CA LEU A 12 -2.14 -1.55 3.49
C LEU A 12 -2.10 -0.77 2.19
N ALA A 13 -1.38 0.36 2.18
CA ALA A 13 -1.10 1.13 0.98
C ALA A 13 0.39 0.99 0.62
N VAL A 14 0.67 0.67 -0.65
CA VAL A 14 2.04 0.49 -1.16
C VAL A 14 2.29 1.47 -2.29
N GLY A 15 3.38 2.21 -2.21
CA GLY A 15 3.86 3.10 -3.28
C GLY A 15 5.21 2.66 -3.83
N GLY A 16 5.44 2.86 -5.12
CA GLY A 16 6.74 2.65 -5.76
C GLY A 16 7.65 3.85 -5.61
N ASN A 17 8.92 3.65 -5.29
CA ASN A 17 9.89 4.75 -5.17
C ASN A 17 10.24 5.42 -6.52
N THR A 18 9.96 4.76 -7.64
CA THR A 18 10.17 5.29 -9.00
C THR A 18 8.88 5.31 -9.82
N ASP A 19 7.71 5.20 -9.17
CA ASP A 19 6.42 5.32 -9.85
C ASP A 19 6.14 6.79 -10.17
N ILE A 20 6.04 7.09 -11.47
CA ILE A 20 5.71 8.43 -12.00
C ILE A 20 4.24 8.57 -12.38
N ILE A 21 3.48 7.48 -12.43
CA ILE A 21 2.05 7.48 -12.76
C ILE A 21 1.24 7.74 -11.49
N VAL A 22 1.53 6.98 -10.43
CA VAL A 22 0.93 7.15 -9.11
C VAL A 22 2.07 7.27 -8.10
N THR A 23 2.55 8.49 -7.89
CA THR A 23 3.68 8.74 -6.99
C THR A 23 3.36 8.31 -5.56
N ALA A 24 4.38 7.93 -4.79
CA ALA A 24 4.22 7.64 -3.36
C ALA A 24 3.54 8.80 -2.61
N ASP A 25 3.84 10.05 -2.98
CA ASP A 25 3.22 11.25 -2.42
C ASP A 25 1.75 11.42 -2.79
N ALA A 26 1.30 10.85 -3.92
CA ALA A 26 -0.12 10.81 -4.27
C ALA A 26 -0.89 9.75 -3.46
N VAL A 27 -0.21 8.67 -3.05
CA VAL A 27 -0.81 7.58 -2.25
C VAL A 27 -0.87 7.94 -0.76
N LYS A 28 0.19 8.57 -0.24
CA LYS A 28 0.37 8.86 1.20
C LYS A 28 -0.82 9.57 1.87
N PRO A 29 -1.50 10.57 1.25
CA PRO A 29 -2.65 11.24 1.84
C PRO A 29 -3.82 10.32 2.21
N LEU A 30 -3.89 9.11 1.62
CA LEU A 30 -4.88 8.10 2.02
C LEU A 30 -4.81 7.82 3.52
N MET A 31 -3.62 7.89 4.13
CA MET A 31 -3.42 7.67 5.56
C MET A 31 -4.15 8.71 6.43
N ASP A 32 -4.37 9.91 5.92
CA ASP A 32 -5.07 10.97 6.65
C ASP A 32 -6.57 10.99 6.34
N LEU A 33 -6.97 10.47 5.17
CA LEU A 33 -8.35 10.50 4.68
C LEU A 33 -9.22 9.35 5.18
N ILE A 34 -8.65 8.17 5.42
CA ILE A 34 -9.41 7.00 5.88
C ILE A 34 -9.57 6.98 7.39
N GLY A 35 -10.72 6.46 7.83
CA GLY A 35 -11.04 6.34 9.25
C GLY A 35 -10.52 5.09 9.93
N SER A 36 -9.71 4.29 9.25
CA SER A 36 -9.09 3.08 9.79
C SER A 36 -8.05 3.43 10.86
N GLU A 37 -8.09 2.70 11.97
CA GLU A 37 -7.08 2.76 13.03
C GLU A 37 -5.88 1.86 12.71
N ASP A 38 -6.09 0.84 11.88
CA ASP A 38 -5.08 -0.11 11.44
C ASP A 38 -4.72 0.13 9.98
N LYS A 39 -3.86 1.14 9.76
CA LYS A 39 -3.43 1.56 8.43
C LYS A 39 -1.92 1.65 8.34
N THR A 40 -1.37 1.17 7.24
CA THR A 40 0.07 1.13 7.00
C THR A 40 0.37 1.67 5.61
N PHE A 41 1.36 2.54 5.50
CA PHE A 41 1.92 2.97 4.21
C PHE A 41 3.37 2.50 4.08
N LYS A 42 3.69 1.88 2.95
CA LYS A 42 5.04 1.38 2.63
C LYS A 42 5.48 1.89 1.26
N VAL A 43 6.75 2.27 1.17
CA VAL A 43 7.40 2.55 -0.11
C VAL A 43 8.34 1.41 -0.44
N VAL A 44 8.21 0.85 -1.63
CA VAL A 44 9.01 -0.30 -2.10
C VAL A 44 9.77 0.06 -3.39
N PRO A 45 10.86 -0.65 -3.73
CA PRO A 45 11.56 -0.45 -4.99
C PRO A 45 10.66 -0.76 -6.19
N GLY A 46 10.62 0.15 -7.17
CA GLY A 46 9.95 -0.08 -8.45
C GLY A 46 9.09 1.09 -8.91
N GLY A 47 8.83 1.11 -10.22
CA GLY A 47 7.81 1.97 -10.83
C GLY A 47 6.44 1.29 -10.82
N HIS A 48 5.45 1.88 -11.50
CA HIS A 48 4.06 1.44 -11.47
C HIS A 48 3.86 -0.07 -11.63
N MET A 49 4.33 -0.63 -12.75
CA MET A 49 4.26 -2.08 -12.99
C MET A 49 5.31 -2.85 -12.19
N GLY A 50 6.40 -2.19 -11.80
CA GLY A 50 7.50 -2.79 -11.03
C GLY A 50 7.06 -3.25 -9.65
N VAL A 51 6.18 -2.48 -9.00
CA VAL A 51 5.60 -2.80 -7.68
C VAL A 51 4.60 -3.96 -7.76
N VAL A 52 3.93 -4.18 -8.88
CA VAL A 52 2.89 -5.22 -8.99
C VAL A 52 3.46 -6.51 -9.58
N SER A 53 4.13 -6.41 -10.73
CA SER A 53 4.53 -7.55 -11.55
C SER A 53 5.99 -7.46 -12.04
N GLY A 54 6.81 -6.59 -11.43
CA GLY A 54 8.22 -6.52 -11.74
C GLY A 54 8.98 -7.78 -11.32
N SER A 55 10.12 -8.05 -11.95
CA SER A 55 10.97 -9.20 -11.59
C SER A 55 11.47 -9.16 -10.14
N GLN A 56 11.53 -7.97 -9.54
CA GLN A 56 11.89 -7.78 -8.13
C GLN A 56 10.70 -7.83 -7.18
N ALA A 57 9.45 -7.80 -7.66
CA ALA A 57 8.26 -7.81 -6.82
C ALA A 57 8.21 -9.02 -5.86
N PRO A 58 8.53 -10.27 -6.30
CA PRO A 58 8.50 -11.44 -5.42
C PRO A 58 9.45 -11.36 -4.21
N THR A 59 10.50 -10.55 -4.31
CA THR A 59 11.51 -10.37 -3.25
C THR A 59 11.42 -9.02 -2.54
N THR A 60 10.49 -8.15 -2.93
CA THR A 60 10.36 -6.80 -2.36
C THR A 60 8.95 -6.56 -1.80
N VAL A 61 7.95 -6.37 -2.65
CA VAL A 61 6.58 -6.04 -2.23
C VAL A 61 5.80 -7.23 -1.67
N TRP A 62 5.91 -8.40 -2.28
CA TRP A 62 5.08 -9.55 -1.90
C TRP A 62 5.40 -10.12 -0.52
N PRO A 63 6.68 -10.16 -0.08
CA PRO A 63 7.00 -10.49 1.31
C PRO A 63 6.36 -9.53 2.32
N GLU A 64 6.42 -8.21 2.06
CA GLU A 64 5.80 -7.20 2.93
C GLU A 64 4.27 -7.38 3.01
N VAL A 65 3.61 -7.60 1.88
CA VAL A 65 2.16 -7.85 1.81
C VAL A 65 1.79 -9.13 2.57
N SER A 66 2.54 -10.21 2.35
CA SER A 66 2.32 -11.50 3.00
C SER A 66 2.47 -11.39 4.52
N THR A 67 3.57 -10.78 5.00
CA THR A 67 3.80 -10.58 6.44
C THR A 67 2.72 -9.71 7.07
N TRP A 68 2.30 -8.64 6.39
CA TRP A 68 1.24 -7.77 6.90
C TRP A 68 -0.09 -8.51 7.01
N LEU A 69 -0.45 -9.30 5.99
CA LEU A 69 -1.67 -10.11 6.01
C LEU A 69 -1.62 -11.22 7.06
N ALA A 70 -0.48 -11.90 7.22
CA ALA A 70 -0.33 -13.00 8.17
C ALA A 70 -0.72 -12.61 9.61
N THR A 71 -0.35 -11.40 10.05
CA THR A 71 -0.72 -10.88 11.38
C THR A 71 -2.22 -10.61 11.58
N ARG A 72 -3.04 -10.76 10.53
CA ARG A 72 -4.48 -10.43 10.47
C ARG A 72 -5.35 -11.55 9.90
N SER A 73 -4.79 -12.74 9.68
CA SER A 73 -5.47 -13.83 8.95
C SER A 73 -5.64 -15.12 9.76
N GLU A 74 -5.61 -15.00 11.10
CA GLU A 74 -5.92 -16.10 12.04
C GLU A 74 -7.43 -16.32 12.18
#